data_AF-A0A1V5GT23-F1
#
_entry.id   AF-A0A1V5GT23-F1
#
_cell.length_a   1.000
_cell.length_b   1.000
_cell.length_c   1.000
_cell.angle_alpha   90.00
_cell.angle_beta   90.00
_cell.angle_gamma   90.00
#
_symmetry.space_group_name_H-M   'P 1'
#
loop_
_entity.id
_entity.type
_entity.pdbx_description
1 polymer ?
#
loop_
_entity_poly.entity_id
_entity_poly.type
_entity_poly.pdbx_seq_one_letter_code
_entity_poly.pdbx_strand_id
1 'polypeptide(L)'
;MMQSINAIRVMMLTYCGQNLPNTQITTVIPKSEWEKIKRIIYPEGSRAPINAKIKDVGKRIAEYGGFIIGSKRRPGVTTTWRGWQKIQILLTGFQHPSYAP
;
A
#
# COMPACT_ATOMS: atom_id res chain seq x y z
N MET A 1 -13.14 -14.80 -2.97
CA MET A 1 -13.75 -13.50 -2.62
C MET A 1 -12.72 -12.46 -2.15
N MET A 2 -11.84 -12.78 -1.20
CA MET A 2 -10.84 -11.83 -0.66
C MET A 2 -9.78 -11.35 -1.68
N GLN A 3 -9.38 -12.24 -2.62
CA GLN A 3 -8.42 -11.87 -3.68
C GLN A 3 -9.00 -10.86 -4.69
N SER A 4 -10.30 -10.93 -4.97
CA SER A 4 -10.97 -10.00 -5.88
C SER A 4 -11.01 -8.57 -5.31
N ILE A 5 -11.24 -8.44 -3.99
CA ILE A 5 -11.18 -7.14 -3.29
C ILE A 5 -9.75 -6.58 -3.31
N ASN A 6 -8.76 -7.43 -3.06
CA ASN A 6 -7.35 -7.03 -3.15
C ASN A 6 -6.97 -6.58 -4.56
N ALA A 7 -7.46 -7.26 -5.59
CA ALA A 7 -7.20 -6.89 -6.99
C ALA A 7 -7.79 -5.51 -7.31
N ILE A 8 -9.01 -5.22 -6.85
CA ILE A 8 -9.63 -3.90 -7.01
C ILE A 8 -8.81 -2.83 -6.27
N ARG A 9 -8.35 -3.08 -5.04
CA ARG A 9 -7.51 -2.14 -4.29
C ARG A 9 -6.21 -1.84 -5.01
N VAL A 10 -5.53 -2.86 -5.53
CA VAL A 10 -4.30 -2.69 -6.31
C VAL A 10 -4.55 -1.93 -7.61
N MET A 11 -5.67 -2.20 -8.29
CA MET A 11 -6.10 -1.45 -9.45
C MET A 11 -6.36 0.03 -9.10
N MET A 12 -7.04 0.32 -7.99
CA MET A 12 -7.27 1.69 -7.54
C MET A 12 -5.94 2.39 -7.19
N LEU A 13 -5.04 1.73 -6.45
CA LEU A 13 -3.71 2.27 -6.11
C LEU A 13 -2.88 2.63 -7.35
N THR A 14 -3.06 1.88 -8.44
CA THR A 14 -2.30 2.08 -9.69
C THR A 14 -2.98 3.05 -10.64
N TYR A 15 -4.26 2.86 -10.97
CA TYR A 15 -4.99 3.71 -11.91
C TYR A 15 -5.42 5.04 -11.28
N CYS A 16 -6.06 5.03 -10.10
CA CYS A 16 -6.40 6.27 -9.42
C CYS A 16 -5.14 7.00 -8.94
N GLY A 17 -4.07 6.27 -8.58
CA GLY A 17 -2.75 6.85 -8.32
C GLY A 17 -2.18 7.68 -9.48
N GLN A 18 -2.55 7.35 -10.71
CA GLN A 18 -2.11 8.05 -11.91
C GLN A 18 -3.05 9.18 -12.32
N ASN A 19 -4.36 8.93 -12.27
CA ASN A 19 -5.37 9.85 -12.78
C ASN A 19 -5.88 10.85 -11.73
N LEU A 20 -5.90 10.44 -10.46
CA LEU A 20 -6.40 11.21 -9.31
C LEU A 20 -5.36 11.16 -8.16
N PRO A 21 -4.12 11.63 -8.39
CA PRO A 21 -3.00 11.39 -7.49
C PRO A 21 -3.18 11.96 -6.08
N ASN A 22 -4.02 13.00 -5.95
CA ASN A 22 -4.24 13.75 -4.71
C ASN A 22 -5.43 13.21 -3.88
N THR A 23 -6.07 12.13 -4.32
CA THR A 23 -7.12 11.44 -3.55
C THR A 23 -6.54 10.88 -2.25
N GLN A 24 -7.33 10.93 -1.18
CA GLN A 24 -6.94 10.37 0.11
C GLN A 24 -6.90 8.84 0.04
N ILE A 25 -5.89 8.22 0.66
CA ILE A 25 -5.77 6.76 0.69
C ILE A 25 -6.97 6.07 1.36
N THR A 26 -7.63 6.78 2.28
CA THR A 26 -8.81 6.32 3.00
C THR A 26 -10.03 6.02 2.12
N THR A 27 -10.04 6.52 0.88
CA THR A 27 -11.05 6.18 -0.14
C THR A 27 -10.87 4.76 -0.69
N VAL A 28 -9.66 4.20 -0.63
CA VAL A 28 -9.34 2.84 -1.13
C VAL A 28 -9.15 1.84 0.01
N ILE A 29 -8.56 2.31 1.12
CA ILE A 29 -8.22 1.50 2.28
C ILE A 29 -8.96 2.08 3.49
N PRO A 30 -9.86 1.34 4.14
CA PRO A 30 -10.57 1.83 5.32
C PRO A 30 -9.62 2.35 6.40
N LYS A 31 -10.04 3.40 7.13
CA LYS A 31 -9.19 4.05 8.15
C LYS A 31 -8.61 3.06 9.17
N SER A 32 -9.40 2.08 9.62
CA SER A 32 -8.97 1.04 10.56
C SER A 32 -7.84 0.15 10.02
N GLU A 33 -7.85 -0.17 8.73
CA GLU A 33 -6.81 -0.95 8.06
C GLU A 33 -5.59 -0.07 7.74
N TRP A 34 -5.83 1.18 7.35
CA TRP A 34 -4.79 2.16 7.07
C TRP A 34 -3.87 2.41 8.28
N GLU A 35 -4.42 2.47 9.50
CA GLU A 35 -3.63 2.61 10.73
C GLU A 35 -2.59 1.50 10.93
N LYS A 36 -2.88 0.28 10.43
CA LYS A 36 -1.94 -0.84 10.47
C LYS A 36 -0.95 -0.79 9.31
N ILE A 37 -1.45 -0.56 8.09
CA ILE A 37 -0.61 -0.49 6.89
C ILE A 37 0.41 0.63 6.97
N LYS A 38 0.04 1.81 7.51
CA LYS A 38 0.98 2.93 7.64
C LYS A 38 2.16 2.59 8.53
N ARG A 39 1.99 1.76 9.58
CA ARG A 39 3.10 1.31 10.43
C ARG A 39 4.07 0.40 9.70
N ILE A 40 3.60 -0.30 8.67
CA ILE A 40 4.43 -1.18 7.83
C ILE A 40 5.20 -0.34 6.81
N ILE A 41 4.51 0.54 6.07
CA ILE A 41 5.13 1.22 4.91
C ILE A 41 5.83 2.54 5.24
N TYR A 42 5.74 3.01 6.49
CA TYR A 42 6.49 4.15 7.01
C TYR A 42 7.51 3.64 8.02
N PRO A 43 8.82 3.90 7.82
CA PRO A 43 9.84 3.56 8.80
C PRO A 43 9.54 4.15 10.17
N GLU A 44 10.04 3.49 11.20
CA GLU A 44 9.99 3.96 12.59
C GLU A 44 10.64 5.35 12.70
N GLY A 45 9.99 6.25 13.44
CA GLY A 45 10.37 7.66 13.51
C GLY A 45 9.89 8.55 12.33
N SER A 46 9.39 7.96 11.23
CA SER A 46 8.78 8.76 10.16
C SER A 46 7.29 9.00 10.41
N ARG A 47 6.86 10.27 10.31
CA ARG A 47 5.46 10.63 10.50
C ARG A 47 4.69 10.37 9.21
N ALA A 48 3.82 9.37 9.20
CA ALA A 48 2.89 9.17 8.09
C ALA A 48 2.05 10.46 7.89
N PRO A 49 1.88 10.95 6.65
CA PRO A 49 1.11 12.16 6.40
C PRO A 49 -0.32 11.98 6.88
N ILE A 50 -0.85 12.99 7.58
CA ILE A 50 -2.24 13.04 8.05
C ILE A 50 -3.22 12.85 6.86
N ASN A 51 -2.88 13.44 5.72
CA ASN A 51 -3.63 13.34 4.46
C ASN A 51 -2.86 12.52 3.41
N ALA A 52 -2.46 11.29 3.76
CA ALA A 52 -1.71 10.41 2.86
C ALA A 52 -2.43 10.25 1.51
N LYS A 53 -1.70 10.57 0.44
CA LYS A 53 -2.22 10.59 -0.93
C LYS A 53 -2.04 9.23 -1.58
N ILE A 54 -3.02 8.84 -2.39
CA ILE A 54 -3.01 7.54 -3.06
C ILE A 54 -1.77 7.31 -3.91
N LYS A 55 -1.25 8.36 -4.58
CA LYS A 55 -0.01 8.29 -5.37
C LYS A 55 1.20 7.92 -4.52
N ASP A 56 1.37 8.59 -3.38
CA ASP A 56 2.56 8.41 -2.54
C ASP A 56 2.52 7.07 -1.82
N VAL A 57 1.34 6.67 -1.36
CA VAL A 57 1.11 5.35 -0.76
C VAL A 57 1.30 4.24 -1.79
N GLY A 58 0.74 4.39 -3.00
CA GLY A 58 0.89 3.43 -4.09
C GLY A 58 2.35 3.22 -4.50
N LYS A 59 3.16 4.30 -4.52
CA LYS A 59 4.61 4.22 -4.73
C LYS A 59 5.31 3.40 -3.66
N ARG A 60 5.08 3.72 -2.37
CA ARG A 60 5.68 2.99 -1.24
C ARG A 60 5.28 1.53 -1.22
N ILE A 61 4.01 1.21 -1.46
CA ILE A 61 3.56 -0.17 -1.56
C ILE A 61 4.31 -0.87 -2.70
N ALA A 62 4.45 -0.23 -3.86
CA ALA A 62 5.18 -0.83 -4.96
C ALA A 62 6.68 -1.02 -4.67
N GLU A 63 7.30 -0.13 -3.88
CA GLU A 63 8.70 -0.27 -3.44
C GLU A 63 8.91 -1.57 -2.66
N TYR A 64 7.99 -1.91 -1.75
CA TYR A 64 7.97 -3.22 -1.08
C TYR A 64 7.90 -4.38 -2.07
N GLY A 65 7.24 -4.18 -3.22
CA GLY A 65 7.15 -5.12 -4.33
C GLY A 65 8.34 -5.13 -5.29
N GLY A 66 9.39 -4.35 -5.03
CA GLY A 66 10.60 -4.25 -5.86
C GLY A 66 10.59 -3.11 -6.89
N PHE A 67 9.66 -2.16 -6.80
CA PHE A 67 9.70 -0.96 -7.62
C PHE A 67 10.83 -0.04 -7.17
N ILE A 68 11.67 0.39 -8.12
CA ILE A 68 12.75 1.34 -7.86
C ILE A 68 12.23 2.75 -8.10
N ILE A 69 12.29 3.58 -7.06
CA ILE A 69 11.82 4.96 -7.07
C ILE A 69 12.55 5.78 -8.14
N GLY A 70 11.80 6.63 -8.83
CA GLY A 70 12.36 7.67 -9.69
C GLY A 70 11.39 8.84 -9.80
N SER A 71 11.91 10.04 -10.06
CA SER A 71 11.13 11.29 -10.13
C SER A 71 9.96 11.20 -11.11
N LYS A 72 10.20 10.62 -12.30
CA LYS A 72 9.19 10.43 -13.37
C LYS A 72 8.60 9.02 -13.43
N ARG A 73 9.11 8.07 -12.64
CA ARG A 73 8.65 6.67 -12.69
C ARG A 73 7.32 6.50 -11.96
N ARG A 74 6.47 5.65 -12.53
CA ARG A 74 5.17 5.27 -11.97
C ARG A 74 5.16 3.76 -11.75
N PRO A 75 4.66 3.29 -10.60
CA PRO A 75 4.57 1.86 -10.34
C PRO A 75 3.49 1.23 -11.24
N GLY A 76 3.79 0.04 -11.75
CA GLY A 76 2.84 -0.78 -12.49
C GLY A 76 2.04 -1.70 -11.57
N VAL A 77 0.94 -2.25 -12.09
CA VAL A 77 0.03 -3.16 -11.36
C VAL A 77 0.78 -4.33 -10.73
N THR A 78 1.73 -4.94 -11.45
CA THR A 78 2.49 -6.11 -10.96
C THR A 78 3.35 -5.80 -9.74
N THR A 79 4.09 -4.69 -9.75
CA THR A 79 4.93 -4.28 -8.61
C THR A 79 4.07 -3.89 -7.42
N THR A 80 2.96 -3.19 -7.65
CA THR A 80 2.01 -2.84 -6.58
C THR A 80 1.34 -4.08 -6.00
N TRP A 81 0.97 -5.07 -6.82
CA TRP A 81 0.41 -6.34 -6.37
C TRP A 81 1.38 -7.11 -5.46
N ARG A 82 2.63 -7.26 -5.87
CA ARG A 82 3.67 -7.93 -5.07
C ARG A 82 3.87 -7.24 -3.72
N GLY A 83 3.92 -5.91 -3.72
CA GLY A 83 4.00 -5.12 -2.51
C GLY A 83 2.80 -5.31 -1.59
N TRP A 84 1.60 -5.28 -2.16
CA TRP A 84 0.35 -5.52 -1.44
C TRP A 84 0.34 -6.90 -0.78
N GLN A 85 0.72 -7.96 -1.51
CA GLN A 85 0.79 -9.31 -0.97
C GLN A 85 1.75 -9.40 0.23
N LYS A 86 2.94 -8.78 0.15
CA LYS A 86 3.88 -8.75 1.28
C LYS A 86 3.30 -8.04 2.50
N ILE A 87 2.60 -6.92 2.30
CA ILE A 87 1.92 -6.19 3.40
C ILE A 87 0.85 -7.07 4.04
N GLN A 88 0.05 -7.78 3.24
CA GLN A 88 -0.98 -8.67 3.77
C GLN A 88 -0.38 -9.82 4.60
N ILE A 89 0.75 -10.39 4.17
CA ILE A 89 1.49 -11.41 4.96
C ILE A 89 1.92 -10.83 6.31
N LEU A 90 2.50 -9.63 6.34
CA LEU A 90 2.91 -8.96 7.57
C LEU A 90 1.71 -8.66 8.48
N LEU A 91 0.58 -8.22 7.92
CA LEU A 91 -0.66 -7.99 8.67
C LEU A 91 -1.18 -9.28 9.33
N THR A 92 -1.11 -10.41 8.63
CA THR A 92 -1.47 -11.72 9.20
C THR A 92 -0.53 -12.10 10.34
N GLY A 93 0.78 -11.86 10.20
CA GLY A 93 1.75 -12.08 11.27
C GLY A 93 1.48 -11.24 12.53
N PHE A 94 1.09 -9.96 12.37
CA PHE A 94 0.69 -9.12 13.50
C PHE A 94 -0.60 -9.59 14.20
N GLN A 95 -1.51 -10.26 13.47
CA GLN A 95 -2.74 -10.80 14.04
C GLN A 95 -2.52 -12.13 14.76
N HIS A 96 -1.48 -12.89 14.37
CA HIS A 96 -1.15 -14.18 14.95
C HIS A 96 0.37 -14.28 15.20
N PRO A 97 0.87 -13.78 16.35
CA PRO A 97 2.30 -13.69 16.65
C PRO A 97 3.04 -15.02 16.55
N SER A 98 2.34 -16.14 16.75
CA SER A 98 2.86 -17.51 16.65
C SER A 98 3.31 -17.91 15.23
N TYR A 99 3.00 -17.11 14.21
CA TYR A 99 3.32 -17.35 12.80
C TYR A 99 4.22 -16.25 12.18
N ALA A 100 4.81 -15.38 13.01
CA ALA A 100 5.85 -14.49 12.53
C ALA A 100 7.11 -15.31 12.19
N PRO A 101 7.72 -15.14 11.00
CA PRO A 101 8.95 -15.83 10.62
C PRO A 101 10.15 -15.40 11.45
#